data_AF-A0A8C3GRZ0-F1
#
_entry.id   AF-A0A8C3GRZ0-F1
#
_cell.length_a   1.000
_cell.length_b   1.000
_cell.length_c   1.000
_cell.angle_alpha   90.00
_cell.angle_beta   90.00
_cell.angle_gamma   90.00
#
_symmetry.space_group_name_H-M   'P 1'
#
loop_
_entity.id
_entity.type
_entity.pdbx_description
1 polymer ?
#
loop_
_entity_poly.entity_id
_entity_poly.type
_entity_poly.pdbx_seq_one_letter_code
_entity_poly.pdbx_strand_id
1 'polypeptide(L)'
;MGLLSVDLLITLQILPVFFSNCLFLALYDSVILLKHMVLFLSRSKSGRGEWRRMLTSEGLRCVWNSFLLDAYKQVKLGGEAPNSSVIHIAKDSDGSSSSWKNVGGKCGTKCHLLDFANSERPLVVNFGSATPPFTSQLSAFSKLVEEFSGVADFLLVYIDEAHPSDGWAAPGISPSSFEVKKHRSQEERCAAAHQLLEHFSLPPQCQVVADCMDNNANVAYGVSFERVCIVQRQKIAYLGGKGPFFYNLQEVRLWLEQNFSKR
;
A
#
# COMPACT_ATOMS: atom_id res chain seq x y z
N MET A 1 -32.66 2.18 -15.86
CA MET A 1 -32.77 2.83 -14.53
C MET A 1 -31.93 2.18 -13.42
N GLY A 2 -31.27 1.03 -13.61
CA GLY A 2 -30.56 0.32 -12.52
C GLY A 2 -29.15 0.84 -12.16
N LEU A 3 -28.33 1.27 -13.11
CA LEU A 3 -26.93 1.68 -12.85
C LEU A 3 -26.83 3.02 -12.09
N LEU A 4 -27.58 4.05 -12.53
CA LEU A 4 -27.63 5.35 -11.86
C LEU A 4 -28.11 5.25 -10.41
N SER A 5 -28.95 4.26 -10.09
CA SER A 5 -29.44 4.03 -8.73
C SER A 5 -28.37 3.43 -7.82
N VAL A 6 -27.51 2.56 -8.34
CA VAL A 6 -26.41 1.93 -7.59
C VAL A 6 -25.30 2.95 -7.36
N ASP A 7 -24.91 3.70 -8.40
CA ASP A 7 -23.90 4.76 -8.28
C ASP A 7 -24.33 5.84 -7.28
N LEU A 8 -25.61 6.23 -7.29
CA LEU A 8 -26.17 7.17 -6.31
C LEU A 8 -26.14 6.59 -4.89
N LEU A 9 -26.51 5.33 -4.70
CA LEU A 9 -26.50 4.67 -3.39
C LEU A 9 -25.08 4.59 -2.82
N ILE A 10 -24.11 4.16 -3.64
CA ILE A 10 -22.70 4.10 -3.26
C ILE A 10 -22.20 5.51 -2.90
N THR A 11 -22.53 6.51 -3.71
CA THR A 11 -22.19 7.91 -3.45
C THR A 11 -22.73 8.36 -2.10
N LEU A 12 -24.01 8.09 -1.81
CA LEU A 12 -24.65 8.44 -0.53
C LEU A 12 -24.03 7.73 0.67
N GLN A 13 -23.52 6.51 0.50
CA GLN A 13 -22.80 5.78 1.55
C GLN A 13 -21.39 6.32 1.80
N ILE A 14 -20.69 6.74 0.75
CA ILE A 14 -19.32 7.28 0.83
C ILE A 14 -19.33 8.70 1.42
N LEU A 15 -20.33 9.52 1.05
CA LEU A 15 -20.37 10.95 1.30
C LEU A 15 -20.09 11.35 2.78
N PRO A 16 -20.70 10.72 3.80
CA PRO A 16 -20.48 11.10 5.19
C PRO A 16 -19.03 10.88 5.62
N VAL A 17 -18.45 9.73 5.25
CA VAL A 17 -17.07 9.37 5.60
C VAL A 17 -16.08 10.25 4.84
N PHE A 18 -16.37 10.56 3.58
CA PHE A 18 -15.59 11.50 2.79
C PHE A 18 -15.54 12.89 3.43
N PHE A 19 -16.68 13.47 3.83
CA PHE A 19 -16.71 14.76 4.49
C PHE A 19 -16.01 14.75 5.85
N SER A 20 -16.12 13.66 6.62
CA SER A 20 -15.35 13.50 7.85
C SER A 20 -13.83 13.53 7.62
N ASN A 21 -13.35 12.90 6.54
CA ASN A 21 -11.93 12.97 6.16
C ASN A 21 -11.54 14.39 5.72
N CYS A 22 -12.39 15.08 4.97
CA CYS A 22 -12.16 16.48 4.59
C CYS A 22 -12.03 17.39 5.81
N LEU A 23 -12.91 17.21 6.81
CA LEU A 23 -12.86 17.94 8.07
C LEU A 23 -11.56 17.64 8.83
N PHE A 24 -11.15 16.37 8.90
CA PHE A 24 -9.89 15.98 9.52
C PHE A 24 -8.68 16.68 8.87
N LEU A 25 -8.61 16.69 7.53
CA LEU A 25 -7.55 17.40 6.80
C LEU A 25 -7.59 18.92 7.05
N ALA A 26 -8.78 19.51 7.09
CA ALA A 26 -8.95 20.93 7.39
C ALA A 26 -8.46 21.29 8.81
N LEU A 27 -8.79 20.45 9.79
CA LEU A 27 -8.33 20.61 11.17
C LEU A 27 -6.81 20.42 11.28
N TYR A 28 -6.25 19.41 10.60
CA TYR A 28 -4.81 19.19 10.55
C TYR A 28 -4.08 20.43 10.02
N ASP A 29 -4.49 20.92 8.85
CA ASP A 29 -3.90 22.13 8.26
C ASP A 29 -3.99 23.33 9.21
N SER A 30 -5.14 23.50 9.87
CA SER A 30 -5.37 24.59 10.83
C SER A 30 -4.43 24.51 12.04
N VAL A 31 -4.24 23.31 12.59
CA VAL A 31 -3.33 23.07 13.72
C VAL A 31 -1.88 23.31 13.33
N ILE A 32 -1.46 22.84 12.15
CA ILE A 32 -0.10 23.07 11.68
C ILE A 32 0.16 24.55 11.40
N LEU A 33 -0.79 25.26 10.78
CA LEU A 33 -0.73 26.71 10.62
C LEU A 33 -0.59 27.43 11.96
N LEU A 34 -1.40 27.06 12.95
CA LEU A 34 -1.31 27.63 14.30
C LEU A 34 0.06 27.37 14.94
N LYS A 35 0.60 26.15 14.81
CA LYS A 35 1.95 25.81 15.29
C LYS A 35 3.02 26.69 14.64
N HIS A 36 2.94 26.92 13.33
CA HIS A 36 3.87 27.82 12.64
C HIS A 36 3.73 29.28 13.08
N MET A 37 2.50 29.76 13.29
CA MET A 37 2.27 31.11 13.82
C MET A 37 2.85 31.28 15.22
N VAL A 38 2.68 30.30 16.10
CA VAL A 38 3.28 30.31 17.45
C VAL A 38 4.80 30.33 17.37
N LEU A 39 5.42 29.46 16.57
CA LEU A 39 6.88 29.42 16.38
C LEU A 39 7.44 30.73 15.83
N PHE A 40 6.72 31.35 14.89
CA PHE A 40 7.07 32.66 14.33
C PHE A 40 7.03 33.77 15.39
N LEU A 41 5.98 33.80 16.20
CA LEU A 41 5.83 34.77 17.30
C LEU A 41 6.89 34.57 18.40
N SER A 42 7.33 33.33 18.65
CA SER A 42 8.38 33.01 19.63
C SER A 42 9.82 33.36 19.19
N ARG A 43 10.02 34.00 18.03
CA ARG A 43 11.34 34.40 17.46
C ARG A 43 12.39 33.27 17.40
N SER A 44 11.96 32.01 17.40
CA SER A 44 12.85 30.87 17.25
C SER A 44 13.26 30.74 15.79
N LYS A 45 14.57 30.87 15.50
CA LYS A 45 15.16 30.65 14.17
C LYS A 45 15.25 29.15 13.79
N SER A 46 14.50 28.27 14.45
CA SER A 46 14.57 26.84 14.16
C SER A 46 13.69 26.49 12.95
N GLY A 47 14.35 26.14 11.85
CA GLY A 47 13.83 25.38 10.70
C GLY A 47 12.49 25.84 10.12
N ARG A 48 12.52 26.73 9.12
CA ARG A 48 11.42 26.85 8.16
C ARG A 48 11.38 25.59 7.29
N GLY A 49 10.86 24.50 7.83
CA GLY A 49 10.43 23.38 7.01
C GLY A 49 9.35 23.86 6.04
N GLU A 50 9.42 23.44 4.79
CA GLU A 50 8.41 23.76 3.77
C GLU A 50 7.07 23.14 4.20
N TRP A 51 6.15 23.98 4.64
CA TRP A 51 4.80 23.52 4.98
C TRP A 51 4.02 23.27 3.70
N ARG A 52 3.54 22.04 3.53
CA ARG A 52 2.56 21.69 2.48
C ARG A 52 1.19 21.44 3.11
N ARG A 53 0.18 22.08 2.53
CA ARG A 53 -1.21 21.90 2.89
C ARG A 53 -1.67 20.49 2.48
N MET A 54 -2.39 19.78 3.36
CA MET A 54 -2.98 18.48 3.01
C MET A 54 -4.34 18.61 2.34
N LEU A 55 -5.16 19.59 2.74
CA LEU A 55 -6.45 19.86 2.10
C LEU A 55 -6.23 20.59 0.77
N THR A 56 -5.95 19.82 -0.27
CA THR A 56 -5.84 20.30 -1.66
C THR A 56 -6.85 19.59 -2.55
N SER A 57 -7.02 20.09 -3.77
CA SER A 57 -7.92 19.46 -4.76
C SER A 57 -7.46 18.03 -5.11
N GLU A 58 -6.15 17.82 -5.16
CA GLU A 58 -5.49 16.54 -5.39
C GLU A 58 -5.73 15.58 -4.22
N GLY A 59 -5.62 16.08 -2.98
CA GLY A 59 -5.94 15.30 -1.79
C GLY A 59 -7.39 14.89 -1.71
N LEU A 60 -8.32 15.81 -2.00
CA LEU A 60 -9.75 15.49 -2.06
C LEU A 60 -10.05 14.43 -3.13
N ARG A 61 -9.45 14.56 -4.32
CA ARG A 61 -9.59 13.57 -5.39
C ARG A 61 -9.00 12.22 -5.00
N CYS A 62 -7.84 12.20 -4.34
CA CYS A 62 -7.21 10.99 -3.84
C CYS A 62 -8.12 10.28 -2.82
N VAL A 63 -8.61 11.01 -1.80
CA VAL A 63 -9.51 10.46 -0.77
C VAL A 63 -10.81 9.94 -1.40
N TRP A 64 -11.43 10.70 -2.32
CA TRP A 64 -12.64 10.26 -3.02
C TRP A 64 -12.41 8.98 -3.84
N ASN A 65 -11.37 8.97 -4.68
CA ASN A 65 -11.01 7.80 -5.49
C ASN A 65 -10.71 6.59 -4.61
N SER A 66 -10.12 6.80 -3.44
CA SER A 66 -9.84 5.74 -2.49
C SER A 66 -11.12 5.04 -2.00
N PHE A 67 -12.20 5.80 -1.76
CA PHE A 67 -13.50 5.23 -1.37
C PHE A 67 -14.20 4.54 -2.53
N LEU A 68 -14.15 5.12 -3.73
CA LEU A 68 -14.70 4.47 -4.92
C LEU A 68 -14.00 3.13 -5.19
N LEU A 69 -12.67 3.10 -5.09
CA LEU A 69 -11.87 1.90 -5.31
C LEU A 69 -12.25 0.79 -4.31
N ASP A 70 -12.48 1.13 -3.04
CA ASP A 70 -12.95 0.16 -2.05
C ASP A 70 -14.40 -0.27 -2.26
N ALA A 71 -15.29 0.63 -2.69
CA ALA A 71 -16.69 0.30 -2.94
C ALA A 71 -16.87 -0.65 -4.14
N TYR A 72 -16.06 -0.48 -5.19
CA TYR A 72 -16.12 -1.28 -6.42
C TYR A 72 -15.16 -2.47 -6.45
N LYS A 73 -14.47 -2.77 -5.35
CA LYS A 73 -13.55 -3.91 -5.27
C LYS A 73 -14.25 -5.22 -5.64
N GLN A 74 -13.54 -6.07 -6.37
CA GLN A 74 -14.05 -7.39 -6.78
C GLN A 74 -13.93 -8.39 -5.63
N VAL A 75 -12.88 -8.25 -4.82
CA VAL A 75 -12.57 -9.13 -3.69
C VAL A 75 -13.67 -9.06 -2.62
N LYS A 76 -14.10 -10.23 -2.14
CA LYS A 76 -15.08 -10.38 -1.06
C LYS A 76 -14.62 -11.47 -0.10
N LEU A 77 -14.84 -11.25 1.20
CA LEU A 77 -14.57 -12.28 2.20
C LEU A 77 -15.36 -13.57 1.88
N GLY A 78 -14.68 -14.71 1.88
CA GLY A 78 -15.23 -16.02 1.51
C GLY A 78 -15.42 -16.26 0.01
N GLY A 79 -15.26 -15.23 -0.82
CA GLY A 79 -15.31 -15.34 -2.28
C GLY A 79 -13.99 -15.84 -2.88
N GLU A 80 -14.01 -16.10 -4.19
CA GLU A 80 -12.80 -16.41 -4.97
C GLU A 80 -11.82 -15.22 -4.95
N ALA A 81 -10.54 -15.51 -4.80
CA ALA A 81 -9.48 -14.53 -4.82
C ALA A 81 -9.21 -14.09 -6.27
N PRO A 82 -9.26 -12.79 -6.60
CA PRO A 82 -8.94 -12.33 -7.94
C PRO A 82 -7.50 -12.69 -8.35
N ASN A 83 -7.35 -13.38 -9.49
CA ASN A 83 -6.03 -13.78 -9.98
C ASN A 83 -5.38 -12.69 -10.85
N SER A 84 -5.08 -11.55 -10.23
CA SER A 84 -4.51 -10.38 -10.88
C SER A 84 -3.14 -10.64 -11.51
N SER A 85 -2.88 -9.99 -12.66
CA SER A 85 -1.58 -10.00 -13.32
C SER A 85 -0.59 -9.11 -12.57
N VAL A 86 0.59 -9.64 -12.28
CA VAL A 86 1.68 -8.94 -11.56
C VAL A 86 3.02 -9.24 -12.25
N ILE A 87 4.06 -8.48 -11.89
CA ILE A 87 5.42 -8.69 -12.38
C ILE A 87 6.33 -9.11 -11.23
N HIS A 88 7.06 -10.21 -11.40
CA HIS A 88 8.00 -10.68 -10.38
C HIS A 88 9.19 -9.72 -10.20
N ILE A 89 9.59 -9.49 -8.95
CA ILE A 89 10.76 -8.68 -8.61
C ILE A 89 11.83 -9.64 -8.06
N ALA A 90 12.89 -9.84 -8.84
CA ALA A 90 14.00 -10.68 -8.42
C ALA A 90 14.75 -10.01 -7.25
N LYS A 91 15.08 -10.79 -6.20
CA LYS A 91 16.07 -10.36 -5.22
C LYS A 91 17.45 -10.67 -5.81
N ASP A 92 18.37 -9.71 -5.85
CA ASP A 92 19.72 -9.94 -6.35
C ASP A 92 20.47 -10.89 -5.41
N SER A 93 20.33 -12.20 -5.66
CA SER A 93 21.02 -13.26 -4.94
C SER A 93 22.34 -13.67 -5.61
N ASP A 94 22.75 -13.01 -6.70
CA ASP A 94 24.04 -13.25 -7.34
C ASP A 94 24.91 -12.00 -7.25
N GLY A 95 26.02 -12.14 -6.53
CA GLY A 95 27.03 -11.11 -6.26
C GLY A 95 27.81 -10.65 -7.49
N SER A 96 27.13 -10.17 -8.53
CA SER A 96 27.73 -9.34 -9.57
C SER A 96 27.51 -7.88 -9.23
N SER A 97 28.40 -7.36 -8.37
CA SER A 97 28.66 -5.93 -8.26
C SER A 97 29.17 -5.42 -9.61
N SER A 98 28.28 -5.09 -10.53
CA SER A 98 28.56 -4.13 -11.59
C SER A 98 27.28 -3.63 -12.27
N SER A 99 27.10 -2.32 -12.20
CA SER A 99 26.38 -1.52 -13.21
C SER A 99 24.85 -1.46 -13.14
N TRP A 100 24.29 -0.92 -12.06
CA TRP A 100 22.96 -0.31 -12.07
C TRP A 100 22.96 1.18 -12.45
N LYS A 101 24.10 1.69 -12.94
CA LYS A 101 24.23 3.07 -13.43
C LYS A 101 23.60 3.30 -14.82
N ASN A 102 22.99 2.29 -15.44
CA ASN A 102 22.23 2.45 -16.67
C ASN A 102 20.75 2.24 -16.39
N VAL A 103 19.98 3.32 -16.56
CA VAL A 103 18.51 3.37 -16.58
C VAL A 103 17.97 2.26 -17.49
N GLY A 104 17.47 1.18 -16.87
CA GLY A 104 16.94 0.01 -17.59
C GLY A 104 17.04 -1.29 -16.79
N GLY A 105 16.80 -1.25 -15.47
CA GLY A 105 16.71 -2.46 -14.64
C GLY A 105 15.56 -3.33 -15.16
N LYS A 106 15.88 -4.52 -15.66
CA LYS A 106 14.92 -5.40 -16.33
C LYS A 106 13.89 -5.87 -15.31
N CYS A 107 12.67 -5.34 -15.38
CA CYS A 107 11.59 -5.87 -14.57
C CYS A 107 11.38 -7.36 -14.90
N GLY A 108 11.03 -8.19 -13.91
CA GLY A 108 10.94 -9.62 -14.08
C GLY A 108 9.79 -10.06 -14.99
N THR A 109 9.50 -11.36 -14.99
CA THR A 109 8.49 -11.93 -15.87
C THR A 109 7.08 -11.62 -15.35
N LYS A 110 6.13 -11.41 -16.28
CA LYS A 110 4.71 -11.33 -15.94
C LYS A 110 4.22 -12.68 -15.43
N CYS A 111 3.55 -12.67 -14.29
CA CYS A 111 2.91 -13.81 -13.64
C CYS A 111 1.56 -13.39 -13.04
N HIS A 112 0.93 -14.27 -12.27
CA HIS A 112 -0.31 -13.98 -11.57
C HIS A 112 -0.15 -14.13 -10.06
N LEU A 113 -1.00 -13.42 -9.32
CA LEU A 113 -0.98 -13.40 -7.86
C LEU A 113 -1.17 -14.79 -7.24
N LEU A 114 -2.06 -15.62 -7.81
CA LEU A 114 -2.30 -16.97 -7.30
C LEU A 114 -1.23 -17.99 -7.72
N ASP A 115 -0.27 -17.63 -8.58
CA ASP A 115 0.89 -18.50 -8.87
C ASP A 115 1.76 -18.71 -7.61
N PHE A 116 1.62 -17.81 -6.61
CA PHE A 116 2.28 -17.90 -5.31
C PHE A 116 1.46 -18.60 -4.24
N ALA A 117 0.22 -19.02 -4.56
CA ALA A 117 -0.67 -19.66 -3.59
C ALA A 117 -0.46 -21.17 -3.53
N ASN A 118 -0.47 -21.73 -2.33
CA ASN A 118 -0.45 -23.16 -2.09
C ASN A 118 -1.84 -23.66 -1.65
N SER A 119 -2.19 -24.92 -1.93
CA SER A 119 -3.48 -25.49 -1.49
C SER A 119 -3.52 -25.76 0.02
N GLU A 120 -2.37 -26.10 0.60
CA GLU A 120 -2.24 -26.53 2.00
C GLU A 120 -1.87 -25.38 2.94
N ARG A 121 -1.30 -24.30 2.41
CA ARG A 121 -0.80 -23.16 3.19
C ARG A 121 -1.54 -21.88 2.80
N PRO A 122 -1.91 -21.03 3.76
CA PRO A 122 -2.47 -19.72 3.46
C PRO A 122 -1.38 -18.80 2.88
N LEU A 123 -1.74 -18.02 1.88
CA LEU A 123 -0.93 -16.95 1.31
C LEU A 123 -1.38 -15.61 1.91
N VAL A 124 -0.50 -14.98 2.69
CA VAL A 124 -0.68 -13.61 3.17
C VAL A 124 -0.21 -12.65 2.08
N VAL A 125 -1.14 -11.88 1.53
CA VAL A 125 -0.85 -10.89 0.49
C VAL A 125 -0.93 -9.50 1.10
N ASN A 126 0.20 -8.79 1.07
CA ASN A 126 0.33 -7.44 1.62
C ASN A 126 0.60 -6.44 0.50
N PHE A 127 -0.32 -5.49 0.31
CA PHE A 127 -0.24 -4.48 -0.73
C PHE A 127 0.24 -3.15 -0.15
N GLY A 128 1.17 -2.48 -0.82
CA GLY A 128 1.63 -1.15 -0.41
C GLY A 128 2.71 -0.56 -1.33
N SER A 129 3.18 0.64 -1.00
CA SER A 129 4.13 1.43 -1.80
C SER A 129 5.31 1.96 -0.98
N ALA A 130 6.32 2.56 -1.62
CA ALA A 130 7.48 3.12 -0.91
C ALA A 130 7.17 4.45 -0.18
N THR A 131 6.14 5.16 -0.59
CA THR A 131 5.66 6.33 0.12
C THR A 131 4.78 5.95 1.32
N PRO A 132 4.81 6.73 2.43
CA PRO A 132 3.98 6.47 3.62
C PRO A 132 2.49 6.27 3.30
N PRO A 133 1.71 5.61 4.17
CA PRO A 133 2.05 5.15 5.53
C PRO A 133 2.63 3.73 5.63
N PHE A 134 2.59 2.96 4.53
CA PHE A 134 2.93 1.53 4.50
C PHE A 134 4.32 1.20 5.02
N THR A 135 5.31 2.04 4.71
CA THR A 135 6.70 1.85 5.13
C THR A 135 6.88 1.79 6.65
N SER A 136 5.99 2.44 7.42
CA SER A 136 6.00 2.34 8.89
C SER A 136 5.63 0.94 9.41
N GLN A 137 4.87 0.18 8.62
CA GLN A 137 4.35 -1.14 8.97
C GLN A 137 5.25 -2.29 8.49
N LEU A 138 6.20 -2.02 7.60
CA LEU A 138 7.09 -3.03 7.03
C LEU A 138 7.89 -3.79 8.09
N SER A 139 8.36 -3.11 9.14
CA SER A 139 9.09 -3.77 10.23
C SER A 139 8.22 -4.77 11.01
N ALA A 140 6.93 -4.46 11.21
CA ALA A 140 5.98 -5.36 11.84
C ALA A 140 5.62 -6.53 10.90
N PHE A 141 5.50 -6.26 9.60
CA PHE A 141 5.29 -7.30 8.60
C PHE A 141 6.48 -8.27 8.49
N SER A 142 7.71 -7.78 8.50
CA SER A 142 8.91 -8.65 8.50
C SER A 142 8.91 -9.62 9.68
N LYS A 143 8.58 -9.15 10.89
CA LYS A 143 8.46 -10.02 12.07
C LYS A 143 7.37 -11.08 11.90
N LEU A 144 6.24 -10.71 11.31
CA LEU A 144 5.15 -11.64 11.02
C LEU A 144 5.60 -12.74 10.04
N VAL A 145 6.35 -12.37 8.99
CA VAL A 145 6.92 -13.31 8.03
C VAL A 145 7.88 -14.28 8.73
N GLU A 146 8.82 -13.77 9.52
CA GLU A 146 9.79 -14.61 10.24
C GLU A 146 9.09 -15.64 11.14
N GLU A 147 8.07 -15.21 11.87
CA GLU A 147 7.37 -16.06 12.83
C GLU A 147 6.48 -17.12 12.19
N PHE A 148 5.77 -16.78 11.10
CA PHE A 148 4.76 -17.65 10.49
C PHE A 148 5.19 -18.27 9.16
N SER A 149 6.42 -18.03 8.68
CA SER A 149 6.96 -18.66 7.47
C SER A 149 6.97 -20.19 7.52
N GLY A 150 6.90 -20.80 8.71
CA GLY A 150 6.74 -22.25 8.87
C GLY A 150 5.37 -22.78 8.45
N VAL A 151 4.31 -21.95 8.46
CA VAL A 151 2.91 -22.37 8.24
C VAL A 151 2.18 -21.60 7.16
N ALA A 152 2.65 -20.41 6.79
CA ALA A 152 2.06 -19.54 5.77
C ALA A 152 3.11 -19.07 4.75
N ASP A 153 2.63 -18.72 3.57
CA ASP A 153 3.41 -18.11 2.51
C ASP A 153 3.14 -16.59 2.48
N PHE A 154 4.11 -15.79 2.04
CA PHE A 154 4.03 -14.33 2.13
C PHE A 154 4.37 -13.68 0.79
N LEU A 155 3.51 -12.78 0.35
CA LEU A 155 3.65 -12.01 -0.88
C LEU A 155 3.45 -10.53 -0.58
N LEU A 156 4.43 -9.70 -0.95
CA LEU A 156 4.29 -8.26 -0.99
C LEU A 156 4.01 -7.81 -2.43
N VAL A 157 2.89 -7.14 -2.63
CA VAL A 157 2.51 -6.56 -3.92
C VAL A 157 2.79 -5.06 -3.87
N TYR A 158 3.78 -4.62 -4.63
CA TYR A 158 4.13 -3.21 -4.77
C TYR A 158 3.16 -2.52 -5.74
N ILE A 159 2.48 -1.49 -5.27
CA ILE A 159 1.39 -0.84 -6.00
C ILE A 159 1.78 0.58 -6.44
N ASP A 160 0.83 1.37 -6.93
CA ASP A 160 1.08 2.79 -7.18
C ASP A 160 1.35 3.57 -5.90
N GLU A 161 2.12 4.64 -6.01
CA GLU A 161 2.49 5.45 -4.85
C GLU A 161 1.28 6.09 -4.19
N ALA A 162 1.14 5.89 -2.88
CA ALA A 162 0.19 6.59 -2.05
C ALA A 162 0.38 8.12 -2.09
N HIS A 163 1.64 8.58 -2.00
CA HIS A 163 2.01 9.98 -1.92
C HIS A 163 3.17 10.34 -2.87
N PRO A 164 2.95 10.34 -4.20
CA PRO A 164 4.00 10.65 -5.16
C PRO A 164 4.45 12.11 -5.04
N SER A 165 5.75 12.36 -5.25
CA SER A 165 6.35 13.69 -5.12
C SER A 165 5.86 14.71 -6.15
N ASP A 166 5.42 14.24 -7.32
CA ASP A 166 4.78 15.03 -8.38
C ASP A 166 3.23 15.02 -8.31
N GLY A 167 2.66 14.61 -7.16
CA GLY A 167 1.22 14.60 -6.89
C GLY A 167 0.86 15.08 -5.48
N TRP A 168 -0.03 14.34 -4.80
CA TRP A 168 -0.41 14.65 -3.41
C TRP A 168 0.62 14.09 -2.43
N ALA A 169 1.74 14.80 -2.30
CA ALA A 169 2.83 14.43 -1.40
C ALA A 169 2.44 14.61 0.08
N ALA A 170 2.85 13.66 0.93
CA ALA A 170 2.65 13.76 2.37
C ALA A 170 3.55 14.88 2.95
N PRO A 171 3.02 15.81 3.76
CA PRO A 171 3.84 16.83 4.41
C PRO A 171 4.69 16.23 5.53
N GLY A 172 5.91 16.76 5.70
CA GLY A 172 6.80 16.34 6.79
C GLY A 172 7.55 15.03 6.52
N ILE A 173 7.81 14.74 5.23
CA ILE A 173 8.75 13.71 4.75
C ILE A 173 9.99 13.76 5.67
N SER A 174 10.16 12.73 6.52
CA SER A 174 11.42 12.57 7.23
C SER A 174 12.54 12.46 6.19
N PRO A 175 13.78 12.86 6.50
CA PRO A 175 14.89 12.68 5.55
C PRO A 175 15.10 11.22 5.10
N SER A 176 14.41 10.26 5.74
CA SER A 176 14.38 8.83 5.43
C SER A 176 13.20 8.36 4.56
N SER A 177 12.25 9.23 4.17
CA SER A 177 11.13 8.83 3.30
C SER A 177 11.51 8.94 1.83
N PHE A 178 11.08 7.94 1.06
CA PHE A 178 11.32 7.87 -0.37
C PHE A 178 10.60 8.99 -1.10
N GLU A 179 11.34 9.77 -1.88
CA GLU A 179 10.77 10.70 -2.82
C GLU A 179 10.58 10.00 -4.18
N VAL A 180 9.45 9.31 -4.32
CA VAL A 180 9.08 8.57 -5.54
C VAL A 180 8.07 9.38 -6.34
N LYS A 181 8.29 9.52 -7.65
CA LYS A 181 7.31 10.12 -8.57
C LYS A 181 6.25 9.10 -8.95
N LYS A 182 5.11 9.56 -9.45
CA LYS A 182 4.12 8.65 -10.03
C LYS A 182 4.74 7.86 -11.18
N HIS A 183 4.69 6.53 -11.07
CA HIS A 183 5.20 5.61 -12.10
C HIS A 183 4.51 5.86 -13.45
N ARG A 184 5.31 5.99 -14.51
CA ARG A 184 4.89 6.18 -15.92
C ARG A 184 5.15 4.94 -16.77
N SER A 185 6.02 4.05 -16.30
CA SER A 185 6.30 2.77 -16.93
C SER A 185 6.46 1.66 -15.88
N GLN A 186 6.43 0.41 -16.35
CA GLN A 186 6.61 -0.74 -15.47
C GLN A 186 8.00 -0.73 -14.84
N GLU A 187 9.02 -0.33 -15.60
CA GLU A 187 10.41 -0.24 -15.16
C GLU A 187 10.56 0.74 -13.99
N GLU A 188 9.90 1.89 -14.04
CA GLU A 188 9.90 2.86 -12.94
C GLU A 188 9.28 2.27 -11.66
N ARG A 189 8.16 1.53 -11.80
CA ARG A 189 7.51 0.87 -10.67
C ARG A 189 8.38 -0.24 -10.08
N CYS A 190 9.01 -1.05 -10.92
CA CYS A 190 9.90 -2.12 -10.46
C CYS A 190 11.15 -1.55 -9.81
N ALA A 191 11.72 -0.45 -10.34
CA ALA A 191 12.84 0.24 -9.73
C ALA A 191 12.49 0.79 -8.33
N ALA A 192 11.29 1.36 -8.16
CA ALA A 192 10.82 1.83 -6.86
C ALA A 192 10.57 0.67 -5.87
N ALA A 193 10.09 -0.48 -6.36
CA ALA A 193 9.98 -1.71 -5.58
C ALA A 193 11.36 -2.23 -5.13
N HIS A 194 12.36 -2.26 -6.02
CA HIS A 194 13.73 -2.62 -5.65
C HIS A 194 14.30 -1.67 -4.61
N GLN A 195 14.11 -0.36 -4.77
CA GLN A 195 14.56 0.64 -3.81
C GLN A 195 13.92 0.41 -2.42
N LEU A 196 12.64 0.02 -2.37
CA LEU A 196 11.99 -0.36 -1.11
C LEU A 196 12.72 -1.56 -0.46
N LEU A 197 13.10 -2.57 -1.23
CA LEU A 197 13.77 -3.78 -0.71
C LEU A 197 15.21 -3.53 -0.25
N GLU A 198 15.94 -2.63 -0.91
CA GLU A 198 17.30 -2.26 -0.50
C GLU A 198 17.29 -1.57 0.87
N HIS A 199 16.28 -0.74 1.11
CA HIS A 199 16.17 0.02 2.35
C HIS A 199 15.46 -0.74 3.48
N PHE A 200 14.50 -1.60 3.16
CA PHE A 200 13.81 -2.46 4.11
C PHE A 200 14.18 -3.91 3.83
N SER A 201 15.03 -4.47 4.69
CA SER A 201 15.39 -5.89 4.63
C SER A 201 14.18 -6.76 4.95
N LEU A 202 13.44 -7.17 3.91
CA LEU A 202 12.38 -8.16 4.02
C LEU A 202 12.99 -9.57 4.11
N PRO A 203 12.43 -10.46 4.95
CA PRO A 203 12.90 -11.83 5.05
C PRO A 203 12.90 -12.53 3.68
N PRO A 204 13.84 -13.47 3.43
CA PRO A 204 13.94 -14.16 2.15
C PRO A 204 12.66 -14.93 1.78
N GLN A 205 11.89 -15.37 2.78
CA GLN A 205 10.62 -16.09 2.62
C GLN A 205 9.49 -15.21 2.06
N CYS A 206 9.60 -13.88 2.14
CA CYS A 206 8.63 -12.97 1.55
C CYS A 206 8.98 -12.73 0.07
N GLN A 207 8.11 -13.17 -0.83
CA GLN A 207 8.21 -12.87 -2.26
C GLN A 207 7.69 -11.47 -2.53
N VAL A 208 8.23 -10.82 -3.55
CA VAL A 208 7.87 -9.44 -3.91
C VAL A 208 7.51 -9.39 -5.39
N VAL A 209 6.39 -8.77 -5.69
CA VAL A 209 5.90 -8.54 -7.05
C VAL A 209 5.45 -7.09 -7.18
N ALA A 210 5.44 -6.55 -8.38
CA ALA A 210 4.84 -5.26 -8.67
C ALA A 210 3.51 -5.44 -9.41
N ASP A 211 2.50 -4.65 -9.08
CA ASP A 211 1.27 -4.59 -9.88
C ASP A 211 1.59 -4.09 -11.30
N CYS A 212 0.79 -4.49 -12.28
CA CYS A 212 0.93 -3.99 -13.64
C CYS A 212 0.49 -2.51 -13.74
N MET A 213 0.98 -1.80 -14.75
CA MET A 213 0.66 -0.38 -14.96
C MET A 213 -0.84 -0.06 -15.17
N ASP A 214 -1.67 -1.06 -15.46
CA ASP A 214 -3.13 -0.95 -15.50
C ASP A 214 -3.78 -0.99 -14.11
N ASN A 215 -2.99 -1.16 -13.04
CA ASN A 215 -3.41 -1.25 -11.64
C ASN A 215 -4.46 -2.34 -11.39
N ASN A 216 -4.39 -3.45 -12.14
CA ASN A 216 -5.41 -4.49 -12.07
C ASN A 216 -5.49 -5.15 -10.68
N ALA A 217 -4.39 -5.30 -9.94
CA ALA A 217 -4.43 -5.82 -8.57
C ALA A 217 -5.05 -4.80 -7.62
N ASN A 218 -4.66 -3.52 -7.72
CA ASN A 218 -5.28 -2.43 -6.96
C ASN A 218 -6.81 -2.36 -7.13
N VAL A 219 -7.29 -2.46 -8.36
CA VAL A 219 -8.72 -2.43 -8.68
C VAL A 219 -9.43 -3.66 -8.15
N ALA A 220 -8.86 -4.85 -8.36
CA ALA A 220 -9.49 -6.10 -7.92
C ALA A 220 -9.59 -6.18 -6.38
N TYR A 221 -8.55 -5.74 -5.67
CA TYR A 221 -8.46 -5.84 -4.21
C TYR A 221 -8.94 -4.58 -3.46
N GLY A 222 -9.21 -3.48 -4.17
CA GLY A 222 -9.68 -2.23 -3.57
C GLY A 222 -8.59 -1.46 -2.82
N VAL A 223 -7.35 -1.47 -3.31
CA VAL A 223 -6.18 -0.97 -2.56
C VAL A 223 -5.78 0.42 -3.04
N SER A 224 -5.92 1.42 -2.17
CA SER A 224 -5.60 2.82 -2.47
C SER A 224 -4.37 3.36 -1.74
N PHE A 225 -3.85 2.61 -0.77
CA PHE A 225 -2.70 2.98 0.08
C PHE A 225 -1.99 1.70 0.48
N GLU A 226 -2.70 0.90 1.27
CA GLU A 226 -2.24 -0.38 1.78
C GLU A 226 -3.46 -1.25 2.10
N ARG A 227 -3.27 -2.56 2.02
CA ARG A 227 -4.25 -3.57 2.41
C ARG A 227 -3.54 -4.87 2.63
N VAL A 228 -4.02 -5.68 3.56
CA VAL A 228 -3.56 -7.05 3.72
C VAL A 228 -4.75 -8.00 3.63
N CYS A 229 -4.57 -9.13 2.95
CA CYS A 229 -5.56 -10.19 2.89
C CYS A 229 -4.89 -11.56 3.00
N ILE A 230 -5.68 -12.58 3.32
CA ILE A 230 -5.22 -13.97 3.35
C ILE A 230 -6.02 -14.75 2.32
N VAL A 231 -5.30 -15.40 1.41
CA VAL A 231 -5.85 -16.31 0.42
C VAL A 231 -5.59 -17.74 0.88
N GLN A 232 -6.61 -18.59 0.91
CA GLN A 232 -6.45 -20.02 1.17
C GLN A 232 -7.37 -20.80 0.25
N ARG A 233 -6.82 -21.82 -0.43
CA ARG A 233 -7.57 -22.62 -1.42
C ARG A 233 -8.29 -21.75 -2.45
N GLN A 234 -7.56 -20.75 -2.97
CA GLN A 234 -8.05 -19.75 -3.94
C GLN A 234 -9.21 -18.86 -3.44
N LYS A 235 -9.54 -18.89 -2.15
CA LYS A 235 -10.59 -18.06 -1.55
C LYS A 235 -10.03 -17.07 -0.56
N ILE A 236 -10.74 -15.97 -0.37
CA ILE A 236 -10.38 -14.92 0.60
C ILE A 236 -10.80 -15.37 2.00
N ALA A 237 -9.84 -15.81 2.79
CA ALA A 237 -10.05 -16.26 4.16
C ALA A 237 -10.06 -15.10 5.17
N TYR A 238 -9.34 -14.02 4.85
CA TYR A 238 -9.36 -12.75 5.57
C TYR A 238 -9.20 -11.60 4.59
N LEU A 239 -9.93 -10.51 4.82
CA LEU A 239 -9.86 -9.28 4.02
C LEU A 239 -9.73 -8.10 4.97
N GLY A 240 -8.54 -7.47 5.00
CA GLY A 240 -8.30 -6.27 5.77
C GLY A 240 -9.15 -5.10 5.26
N GLY A 241 -9.46 -4.18 6.17
CA GLY A 241 -10.22 -2.99 5.85
C GLY A 241 -9.46 -2.02 4.95
N LYS A 242 -10.15 -0.95 4.55
CA LYS A 242 -9.57 0.09 3.70
C LYS A 242 -8.44 0.84 4.42
N GLY A 243 -7.23 0.80 3.84
CA GLY A 243 -6.12 1.60 4.32
C GLY A 243 -6.37 3.13 4.20
N PRO A 244 -5.62 3.93 4.97
CA PRO A 244 -4.63 3.49 5.95
C PRO A 244 -5.22 3.13 7.32
N PHE A 245 -6.41 3.64 7.66
CA PHE A 245 -6.96 3.55 9.02
C PHE A 245 -7.37 2.15 9.47
N PHE A 246 -7.73 1.26 8.55
CA PHE A 246 -8.15 -0.10 8.84
C PHE A 246 -7.14 -1.17 8.39
N TYR A 247 -5.90 -0.77 8.11
CA TYR A 247 -4.81 -1.71 7.91
C TYR A 247 -4.35 -2.24 9.26
N ASN A 248 -4.41 -3.56 9.46
CA ASN A 248 -4.14 -4.17 10.75
C ASN A 248 -3.43 -5.52 10.61
N LEU A 249 -2.13 -5.55 10.92
CA LEU A 249 -1.34 -6.78 10.95
C LEU A 249 -1.61 -7.64 12.18
N GLN A 250 -2.18 -7.09 13.27
CA GLN A 250 -2.54 -7.88 14.44
C GLN A 250 -3.73 -8.80 14.15
N GLU A 251 -4.69 -8.38 13.34
CA GLU A 251 -5.78 -9.25 12.89
C GLU A 251 -5.27 -10.42 12.05
N VAL A 252 -4.29 -10.17 11.16
CA VAL A 252 -3.62 -11.22 10.37
C VAL A 252 -2.90 -12.20 11.29
N ARG A 253 -2.17 -11.68 12.27
CA ARG A 253 -1.50 -12.50 13.29
C ARG A 253 -2.47 -13.39 14.04
N LEU A 254 -3.54 -12.81 14.59
CA LEU A 254 -4.57 -13.55 15.32
C LEU A 254 -5.24 -14.62 14.45
N TRP A 255 -5.50 -14.31 13.18
CA TRP A 255 -6.04 -15.28 12.23
C TRP A 255 -5.07 -16.46 12.02
N LEU A 256 -3.77 -16.18 11.84
CA LEU A 256 -2.75 -17.22 11.68
C LEU A 256 -2.60 -18.06 12.95
N GLU A 257 -2.58 -17.43 14.13
CA GLU A 257 -2.55 -18.14 15.41
C GLU A 257 -3.77 -19.03 15.59
N GLN A 258 -4.99 -18.56 15.29
CA GLN A 258 -6.19 -19.37 15.47
C GLN A 258 -6.25 -20.60 14.54
N ASN A 259 -5.74 -20.48 13.31
CA ASN A 259 -5.84 -21.54 12.31
C ASN A 259 -4.62 -22.47 12.29
N PHE A 260 -3.45 -21.99 12.74
CA PHE A 260 -2.17 -22.69 12.59
C PHE A 260 -1.30 -22.67 13.86
N SER A 261 -1.83 -22.27 15.03
CA SER A 261 -1.08 -22.38 16.28
C SER A 261 -0.55 -23.80 16.47
N LYS A 262 0.76 -23.85 16.71
CA LYS A 262 1.59 -25.02 17.03
C LYS A 262 0.81 -26.02 17.88
N ARG A 263 0.32 -27.10 17.25
CA ARG A 263 0.18 -28.38 17.94
C ARG A 263 1.56 -29.02 18.04
#